data_AF-A0A2P4YVB4-F1
#
_entry.id   AF-A0A2P4YVB4-F1
#
_cell.length_a   1.000
_cell.length_b   1.000
_cell.length_c   1.000
_cell.angle_alpha   90.00
_cell.angle_beta   90.00
_cell.angle_gamma   90.00
#
_symmetry.space_group_name_H-M   'P 1'
#
loop_
_entity.id
_entity.type
_entity.pdbx_description
1 polymer ?
#
loop_
_entity_poly.entity_id
_entity_poly.type
_entity_poly.pdbx_seq_one_letter_code
_entity_poly.pdbx_strand_id
1 'polypeptide(L)'
;MPLTLSKVGESSGNKLQQLRNGHIDGILDFGNIKAPLTHGSYIVLLRLDSGVGHWVYVHNNEYFDSMGLGPPRVLGAMKYNDKQCQGTEDDYCGLCSLLYFNTIDTTY
;
A
#
# COMPACT_ATOMS: atom_id res chain seq x y z
N MET A 1 -6.45 -16.69 13.44
CA MET A 1 -7.66 -16.28 12.70
C MET A 1 -7.37 -14.93 12.05
N PRO A 2 -7.27 -14.82 10.72
CA PRO A 2 -7.16 -13.53 10.06
C PRO A 2 -8.51 -12.80 10.14
N LEU A 3 -8.48 -11.51 10.43
CA LEU A 3 -9.65 -10.64 10.52
C LEU A 3 -10.31 -10.48 9.14
N THR A 4 -11.60 -10.80 9.07
CA THR A 4 -12.46 -10.49 7.92
C THR A 4 -12.60 -8.98 7.77
N LEU A 5 -12.13 -8.44 6.65
CA LEU A 5 -12.40 -7.06 6.22
C LEU A 5 -13.91 -6.84 6.20
N SER A 6 -14.46 -6.10 7.16
CA SER A 6 -15.89 -5.75 7.13
C SER A 6 -16.18 -4.27 7.29
N LYS A 7 -15.19 -3.37 7.48
CA LYS A 7 -15.49 -1.93 7.71
C LYS A 7 -14.49 -0.91 7.16
N VAL A 8 -13.83 -1.20 6.03
CA VAL A 8 -13.16 -0.15 5.22
C VAL A 8 -13.43 -0.45 3.75
N GLY A 9 -14.31 0.33 3.11
CA GLY A 9 -14.49 0.39 1.66
C GLY A 9 -14.41 -0.93 0.90
N GLU A 10 -15.37 -1.83 1.12
CA GLU A 10 -15.42 -3.19 0.55
C GLU A 10 -15.37 -3.23 -1.00
N SER A 11 -15.57 -2.12 -1.72
CA SER A 11 -15.57 -2.11 -3.19
C SER A 11 -14.20 -1.91 -3.82
N SER A 12 -13.33 -1.08 -3.23
CA SER A 12 -11.99 -0.83 -3.78
C SER A 12 -11.06 -1.99 -3.45
N GLY A 13 -10.82 -2.28 -2.17
CA GLY A 13 -9.85 -3.30 -1.73
C GLY A 13 -10.12 -4.72 -2.26
N ASN A 14 -11.39 -5.11 -2.42
CA ASN A 14 -11.75 -6.41 -3.01
C ASN A 14 -11.58 -6.44 -4.55
N LYS A 15 -11.83 -5.32 -5.26
CA LYS A 15 -11.49 -5.20 -6.68
C LYS A 15 -9.98 -5.18 -6.89
N LEU A 16 -9.21 -4.58 -5.98
CA LEU A 16 -7.74 -4.53 -6.06
C LEU A 16 -7.12 -5.94 -6.03
N GLN A 17 -7.72 -6.89 -5.29
CA GLN A 17 -7.25 -8.28 -5.26
C GLN A 17 -7.63 -9.08 -6.52
N GLN A 18 -8.73 -8.73 -7.20
CA GLN A 18 -9.25 -9.46 -8.36
C GLN A 18 -8.53 -9.14 -9.69
N LEU A 19 -7.77 -8.04 -9.75
CA LEU A 19 -7.08 -7.58 -10.97
C LEU A 19 -5.69 -8.22 -11.18
N ARG A 20 -5.38 -9.36 -10.56
CA ARG A 20 -3.99 -9.78 -10.30
C ARG A 20 -3.65 -11.26 -10.56
N ASN A 21 -2.36 -11.52 -10.85
CA ASN A 21 -1.67 -12.82 -10.85
C ASN A 21 -0.66 -13.08 -9.67
N GLY A 22 -0.50 -12.18 -8.68
CA GLY A 22 0.44 -12.33 -7.52
C GLY A 22 -0.24 -12.71 -6.19
N HIS A 23 0.38 -12.48 -5.02
CA HIS A 23 -0.24 -12.55 -3.67
C HIS A 23 -0.08 -11.21 -2.91
N ILE A 24 -1.13 -10.75 -2.21
CA ILE A 24 -1.06 -9.63 -1.25
C ILE A 24 -1.33 -10.24 0.12
N ASP A 25 -0.38 -10.10 1.03
CA ASP A 25 -0.43 -10.64 2.39
C ASP A 25 -1.39 -9.86 3.30
N GLY A 26 -1.68 -8.60 2.96
CA GLY A 26 -2.72 -7.86 3.65
C GLY A 26 -3.01 -6.47 3.09
N ILE A 27 -4.23 -6.00 3.40
CA ILE A 27 -4.61 -4.60 3.27
C ILE A 27 -4.71 -4.05 4.69
N LEU A 28 -3.87 -3.08 5.02
CA LEU A 28 -3.65 -2.62 6.39
C LEU A 28 -4.06 -1.15 6.55
N ASP A 29 -4.57 -0.82 7.73
CA ASP A 29 -4.74 0.57 8.16
C ASP A 29 -3.53 0.96 9.03
N PHE A 30 -2.91 2.10 8.74
CA PHE A 30 -1.70 2.56 9.43
C PHE A 30 -1.86 2.61 10.96
N GLY A 31 -3.03 3.02 11.46
CA GLY A 31 -3.30 3.09 12.90
C GLY A 31 -3.21 1.74 13.63
N ASN A 32 -3.37 0.65 12.89
CA ASN A 32 -3.35 -0.72 13.41
C ASN A 32 -1.99 -1.41 13.30
N ILE A 33 -1.01 -0.79 12.64
CA ILE A 33 0.34 -1.34 12.51
C ILE A 33 1.12 -1.07 13.79
N LYS A 34 1.52 -2.15 14.49
CA LYS A 34 2.24 -2.08 15.77
C LYS A 34 3.70 -2.54 15.68
N ALA A 35 4.12 -3.05 14.53
CA ALA A 35 5.48 -3.53 14.29
C ALA A 35 5.88 -3.27 12.82
N PRO A 36 7.19 -3.18 12.52
CA PRO A 36 7.68 -3.01 11.15
C PRO A 36 7.23 -4.12 10.20
N LEU A 37 7.03 -3.77 8.92
CA LEU A 37 6.64 -4.69 7.85
C LEU A 37 7.87 -5.10 7.04
N THR A 38 8.63 -6.09 7.53
CA THR A 38 9.93 -6.45 6.92
C THR A 38 9.83 -7.46 5.77
N HIS A 39 8.74 -8.23 5.66
CA HIS A 39 8.55 -9.26 4.64
C HIS A 39 7.09 -9.29 4.18
N GLY A 40 6.84 -9.64 2.92
CA GLY A 40 5.50 -9.73 2.34
C GLY A 40 5.09 -8.49 1.57
N SER A 41 3.91 -8.57 0.97
CA SER A 41 3.28 -7.61 0.08
C SER A 41 2.03 -7.01 0.74
N TYR A 42 2.05 -5.72 1.04
CA TYR A 42 0.95 -5.04 1.72
C TYR A 42 0.51 -3.78 0.98
N ILE A 43 -0.79 -3.56 0.95
CA ILE A 43 -1.35 -2.24 0.66
C ILE A 43 -1.68 -1.59 2.00
N VAL A 44 -1.15 -0.38 2.25
CA VAL A 44 -1.32 0.32 3.52
C VAL A 44 -2.07 1.63 3.29
N LEU A 45 -3.14 1.86 4.05
CA LEU A 45 -3.83 3.14 4.12
C LEU A 45 -3.19 4.02 5.19
N LEU A 46 -2.49 5.06 4.77
CA LEU A 46 -1.98 6.11 5.64
C LEU A 46 -3.09 7.13 5.92
N ARG A 47 -3.72 7.00 7.08
CA ARG A 47 -4.65 7.98 7.63
C ARG A 47 -4.54 8.05 9.14
N LEU A 48 -4.79 9.23 9.70
CA LEU A 48 -4.80 9.46 11.14
C LEU A 48 -6.23 9.56 11.72
N ASP A 49 -7.22 9.74 10.86
CA ASP A 49 -8.64 9.85 11.22
C ASP A 49 -9.52 9.07 10.21
N SER A 50 -10.84 9.23 10.33
CA SER A 50 -11.83 8.54 9.48
C SER A 50 -12.01 9.15 8.09
N GLY A 51 -11.26 10.19 7.74
CA GLY A 51 -11.33 10.91 6.47
C GLY A 51 -10.61 10.22 5.31
N VAL A 52 -10.28 11.03 4.30
CA VAL A 52 -9.49 10.61 3.13
C VAL A 52 -8.07 10.31 3.58
N GLY A 53 -7.54 9.18 3.11
CA GLY A 53 -6.18 8.74 3.40
C GLY A 53 -5.38 8.53 2.13
N HIS A 54 -4.09 8.29 2.31
CA HIS A 54 -3.16 8.04 1.22
C HIS A 54 -2.80 6.56 1.16
N TRP A 55 -2.94 5.93 -0.01
CA TRP A 55 -2.61 4.53 -0.20
C TRP A 55 -1.17 4.37 -0.66
N VAL A 56 -0.46 3.45 -0.01
CA VAL A 56 0.93 3.11 -0.32
C VAL A 56 1.10 1.61 -0.42
N TYR A 57 2.19 1.19 -1.04
CA TYR A 57 2.51 -0.22 -1.21
C TYR A 57 3.83 -0.56 -0.53
N VAL A 58 3.88 -1.73 0.12
CA VAL A 58 5.07 -2.26 0.78
C VAL A 58 5.34 -3.66 0.25
N HIS A 59 6.57 -3.95 -0.15
CA HIS A 59 7.02 -5.27 -0.55
C HIS A 59 8.41 -5.56 -0.05
N ASN A 60 8.59 -6.58 0.80
CA ASN A 60 9.92 -7.08 1.18
C ASN A 60 10.95 -5.97 1.49
N ASN A 61 10.59 -5.08 2.42
CA ASN A 61 11.39 -3.92 2.83
C ASN A 61 11.61 -2.82 1.76
N GLU A 62 10.80 -2.82 0.71
CA GLU A 62 10.64 -1.73 -0.25
C GLU A 62 9.30 -1.04 -0.04
N TYR A 63 9.30 0.27 -0.20
CA TYR A 63 8.16 1.16 0.01
C TYR A 63 7.93 1.98 -1.24
N PHE A 64 6.68 1.97 -1.69
CA PHE A 64 6.23 2.77 -2.81
C PHE A 64 5.15 3.74 -2.35
N ASP A 65 5.42 5.00 -2.63
CA ASP A 65 4.49 6.11 -2.51
C ASP A 65 4.46 6.83 -3.86
N SER A 66 3.27 7.00 -4.43
CA SER A 66 3.07 7.68 -5.71
C SER A 66 3.46 9.15 -5.69
N MET A 67 3.62 9.75 -4.52
CA MET A 67 4.13 11.11 -4.29
C MET A 67 5.65 11.16 -4.10
N GLY A 68 6.34 10.02 -4.13
CA GLY A 68 7.80 9.96 -3.92
C GLY A 68 8.23 10.24 -2.47
N LEU A 69 7.32 10.11 -1.50
CA LEU A 69 7.64 10.33 -0.10
C LEU A 69 8.23 9.07 0.53
N GLY A 70 9.05 9.26 1.56
CA GLY A 70 9.65 8.16 2.32
C GLY A 70 8.66 7.52 3.30
N PRO A 71 8.91 6.27 3.73
CA PRO A 71 8.03 5.54 4.65
C PRO A 71 7.94 6.22 6.02
N PRO A 72 6.77 6.20 6.68
CA PRO A 72 6.68 6.46 8.11
C PRO A 72 7.58 5.51 8.90
N ARG A 73 8.30 6.03 9.90
CA ARG A 73 9.27 5.25 10.71
C ARG A 73 8.67 3.97 11.33
N VAL A 74 7.37 3.98 11.63
CA VAL A 74 6.65 2.83 12.22
C VAL A 74 6.65 1.62 11.28
N LEU A 75 6.68 1.83 9.96
CA LEU A 75 6.72 0.74 8.98
C LEU A 75 8.09 0.06 8.94
N GLY A 76 9.16 0.74 9.38
CA GLY A 76 10.54 0.25 9.34
C GLY A 76 11.44 1.08 8.42
N ALA A 77 12.73 0.71 8.37
CA ALA A 77 13.70 1.32 7.47
C ALA A 77 13.67 0.63 6.10
N MET A 78 12.93 1.22 5.16
CA MET A 78 12.67 0.65 3.83
C MET A 78 13.37 1.45 2.73
N LYS A 79 13.71 0.78 1.63
CA LYS A 79 14.09 1.46 0.39
C LYS A 79 12.85 2.11 -0.22
N TYR A 80 13.00 3.29 -0.82
CA TYR A 80 11.93 3.93 -1.56
C TYR A 80 12.49 4.73 -2.73
N ASN A 81 11.63 5.04 -3.68
CA ASN A 81 11.93 5.93 -4.81
C ASN A 81 11.32 7.31 -4.53
N ASP A 82 12.08 8.38 -4.78
CA ASP A 82 11.68 9.76 -4.50
C ASP A 82 10.97 10.46 -5.68
N LYS A 83 10.70 9.72 -6.76
CA LYS A 83 9.97 10.24 -7.92
C LYS A 83 8.47 10.19 -7.70
N GLN A 84 7.85 11.36 -7.76
CA GLN A 84 6.39 11.51 -7.86
C GLN A 84 5.91 11.01 -9.24
N CYS A 85 4.86 10.18 -9.25
CA CYS A 85 4.25 9.63 -10.46
C CYS A 85 2.73 9.91 -10.58
N GLN A 86 2.12 10.56 -9.59
CA GLN A 86 0.75 11.10 -9.68
C GLN A 86 0.75 12.63 -9.54
N GLY A 87 -0.31 13.30 -9.96
CA GLY A 87 -0.51 14.72 -9.68
C GLY A 87 -0.80 14.98 -8.19
N THR A 88 -0.44 16.17 -7.71
CA THR A 88 -0.60 16.54 -6.29
C THR A 88 -2.05 16.60 -5.83
N GLU A 89 -2.98 16.88 -6.76
CA GLU A 89 -4.42 16.99 -6.51
C GLU A 89 -5.20 15.76 -7.01
N ASP A 90 -4.50 14.68 -7.40
CA ASP A 90 -5.12 13.48 -7.96
C ASP A 90 -5.39 12.41 -6.90
N ASP A 91 -6.50 11.67 -7.06
CA ASP A 91 -6.89 10.56 -6.17
C ASP A 91 -6.44 9.18 -6.68
N TYR A 92 -5.26 9.10 -7.32
CA TYR A 92 -4.77 7.87 -7.97
C TYR A 92 -3.82 7.01 -7.14
N CYS A 93 -3.51 7.35 -5.89
CA CYS A 93 -2.46 6.68 -5.10
C CYS A 93 -2.67 5.17 -4.92
N GLY A 94 -3.92 4.73 -4.80
CA GLY A 94 -4.27 3.32 -4.75
C GLY A 94 -4.03 2.58 -6.08
N LEU A 95 -4.30 3.23 -7.21
CA LEU A 95 -4.05 2.66 -8.54
C LEU A 95 -2.55 2.65 -8.87
N CYS A 96 -1.82 3.70 -8.53
CA CYS A 96 -0.36 3.74 -8.67
C CYS A 96 0.31 2.64 -7.84
N SER A 97 -0.14 2.44 -6.59
CA SER A 97 0.32 1.36 -5.71
C SER A 97 0.11 -0.02 -6.33
N LEU A 98 -1.03 -0.24 -6.99
CA LEU A 98 -1.30 -1.46 -7.72
C LEU A 98 -0.49 -1.62 -9.02
N LEU A 99 -0.30 -0.56 -9.77
CA LEU A 99 0.49 -0.61 -10.99
C LEU A 99 1.93 -0.98 -10.65
N TYR A 100 2.50 -0.31 -9.64
CA TYR A 100 3.82 -0.61 -9.14
C TYR A 100 3.92 -2.07 -8.69
N PHE A 101 2.97 -2.55 -7.88
CA PHE A 101 2.86 -3.96 -7.50
C PHE A 101 2.94 -4.92 -8.69
N ASN A 102 2.18 -4.69 -9.77
CA ASN A 102 2.21 -5.57 -10.95
C ASN A 102 3.54 -5.55 -11.69
N THR A 103 4.31 -4.45 -11.62
CA THR A 103 5.61 -4.35 -12.30
C THR A 103 6.74 -5.07 -11.57
N ILE A 104 6.67 -5.23 -10.25
CA ILE A 104 7.72 -5.90 -9.47
C ILE A 104 7.66 -7.43 -9.63
N ASP A 105 6.46 -8.00 -9.78
CA ASP A 105 6.25 -9.45 -9.95
C ASP A 105 6.56 -9.92 -11.39
N THR A 106 6.66 -9.02 -12.37
CA THR A 106 7.02 -9.36 -13.77
C THR A 106 8.53 -9.47 -14.03
N THR A 107 9.36 -9.40 -12.99
CA THR A 107 10.83 -9.44 -13.10
C THR A 107 11.43 -10.86 -13.07
N TYR A 108 10.65 -11.90 -13.34
CA TYR A 108 11.11 -13.28 -13.48
C TYR A 108 10.73 -13.89 -14.84
#